data_AF-Q8FN44-F1
#
_entry.id   AF-Q8FN44-F1
#
_cell.length_a   1.000
_cell.length_b   1.000
_cell.length_c   1.000
_cell.angle_alpha   90.00
_cell.angle_beta   90.00
_cell.angle_gamma   90.00
#
_symmetry.space_group_name_H-M   'P 1'
#
loop_
_entity.id
_entity.type
_entity.pdbx_description
1 polymer ?
#
loop_
_entity_poly.entity_id
_entity_poly.type
_entity_poly.pdbx_seq_one_letter_code
_entity_poly.pdbx_strand_id
1 'polypeptide(L)'
;MSHWAKSDLLTPIMNGATVVISSWTDHMTGRKRHVKREDCWTSTRRAGGVEWAFPSHHPRLAPALRSIKMTSVENQTVDPTAHDSGNKATEKFKAQRVSSDTSKERANAIYTDLLAAIAEVAHKHEVTYEEYAVLKQWMIDVGEYGEWPLWLDVFVEHEIEEINYNRHDYTGTKGSIEGPYYVENSPKLPWNGEMPMRDKDKACTPLYFAGQVTDLDGNGLAGAEIELWHADEDGFYSQFAPGIPEWNLRGTIVTDEEGRYNIKTLQPAPYQIPHDGPTGWFIESYGGHPWRPAHLHLRVSHPGYRTITTQLYFEGGDYVENDVATAVKPELILHPEAKEDGNHVHYPFVLDKED
;
A
#
# COMPACT_ATOMS: atom_id res chain seq x y z
N MET A 1 -24.64 73.22 -0.12
CA MET A 1 -24.00 74.21 -1.03
C MET A 1 -22.84 73.49 -1.69
N SER A 2 -23.09 72.89 -2.86
CA SER A 2 -22.71 73.38 -4.22
C SER A 2 -21.33 72.80 -4.64
N HIS A 3 -21.31 71.64 -5.33
CA HIS A 3 -21.22 71.44 -6.81
C HIS A 3 -19.76 71.56 -7.32
N TRP A 4 -19.17 70.66 -8.13
CA TRP A 4 -19.54 70.12 -9.47
C TRP A 4 -18.79 68.79 -9.75
N ALA A 5 -19.42 67.69 -10.21
CA ALA A 5 -19.63 67.18 -11.59
C ALA A 5 -18.36 66.58 -12.28
N LYS A 6 -18.24 65.24 -12.47
CA LYS A 6 -18.76 64.29 -13.51
C LYS A 6 -18.06 64.29 -14.88
N SER A 7 -17.52 63.13 -15.29
CA SER A 7 -17.55 62.46 -16.62
C SER A 7 -16.47 61.33 -16.65
N ASP A 8 -16.83 60.03 -16.74
CA ASP A 8 -17.09 59.21 -17.95
C ASP A 8 -15.76 58.78 -18.65
N LEU A 9 -15.45 57.54 -19.11
CA LEU A 9 -16.13 56.26 -19.36
C LEU A 9 -15.04 55.15 -19.59
N LEU A 10 -15.39 53.90 -19.27
CA LEU A 10 -15.10 52.60 -19.95
C LEU A 10 -13.70 52.29 -20.56
N THR A 11 -13.05 51.21 -20.12
CA THR A 11 -13.09 49.86 -20.76
C THR A 11 -12.32 48.81 -19.91
N PRO A 12 -12.80 47.55 -19.76
CA PRO A 12 -12.01 46.43 -19.24
C PRO A 12 -11.31 45.67 -20.38
N ILE A 13 -10.05 45.31 -20.17
CA ILE A 13 -9.29 44.41 -21.04
C ILE A 13 -9.78 42.97 -20.78
N MET A 14 -10.51 42.41 -21.74
CA MET A 14 -10.77 40.97 -21.84
C MET A 14 -9.54 40.31 -22.48
N ASN A 15 -8.85 39.44 -21.72
CA ASN A 15 -7.96 38.44 -22.31
C ASN A 15 -8.77 37.17 -22.55
N GLY A 16 -8.97 36.86 -23.82
CA GLY A 16 -9.54 35.61 -24.28
C GLY A 16 -8.54 34.46 -24.18
N ALA A 17 -9.03 33.31 -23.74
CA ALA A 17 -8.48 32.01 -24.06
C ALA A 17 -9.64 31.13 -24.50
N THR A 18 -9.84 31.08 -25.81
CA THR A 18 -10.71 30.10 -26.46
C THR A 18 -9.99 28.75 -26.40
N VAL A 19 -10.47 27.83 -25.55
CA VAL A 19 -10.05 26.43 -25.59
C VAL A 19 -10.77 25.75 -26.74
N VAL A 20 -10.02 25.43 -27.79
CA VAL A 20 -10.46 24.56 -28.88
C VAL A 20 -10.31 23.12 -28.40
N ILE A 21 -11.42 22.46 -28.08
CA ILE A 21 -11.47 21.01 -27.87
C ILE A 21 -11.61 20.38 -29.25
N SER A 22 -10.53 19.84 -29.79
CA SER A 22 -10.56 19.01 -31.01
C SER A 22 -10.94 17.58 -30.64
N SER A 23 -12.19 17.21 -30.91
CA SER A 23 -12.67 15.83 -30.88
C SER A 23 -12.11 15.07 -32.08
N TRP A 24 -11.25 14.08 -31.84
CA TRP A 24 -10.94 13.05 -32.84
C TRP A 24 -12.03 11.98 -32.78
N THR A 25 -12.77 11.85 -33.89
CA THR A 25 -13.64 10.72 -34.17
C THR A 25 -12.96 9.90 -35.26
N ASP A 26 -12.68 8.63 -34.98
CA ASP A 26 -12.25 7.68 -35.97
C ASP A 26 -13.38 6.67 -36.23
N HIS A 27 -13.59 6.35 -37.51
CA HIS A 27 -14.64 5.46 -37.99
C HIS A 27 -14.02 4.40 -38.91
N MET A 28 -14.55 3.17 -38.77
CA MET A 28 -14.44 2.02 -39.70
C MET A 28 -13.16 1.18 -39.49
N THR A 29 -13.13 -0.14 -39.29
CA THR A 29 -13.94 -1.30 -39.73
C THR A 29 -13.65 -2.47 -38.75
N GLY A 30 -14.60 -3.27 -38.26
CA GLY A 30 -15.11 -4.44 -38.96
C GLY A 30 -14.40 -5.77 -38.60
N ARG A 31 -14.78 -6.44 -37.49
CA ARG A 31 -14.85 -7.92 -37.40
C ARG A 31 -15.58 -8.39 -36.15
N LYS A 32 -16.77 -8.96 -36.36
CA LYS A 32 -17.56 -9.68 -35.35
C LYS A 32 -16.93 -11.06 -35.11
N ARG A 33 -16.74 -11.44 -33.84
CA ARG A 33 -16.73 -12.85 -33.41
C ARG A 33 -17.80 -13.02 -32.33
N HIS A 34 -18.80 -13.82 -32.65
CA HIS A 34 -19.84 -14.27 -31.72
C HIS A 34 -19.24 -15.28 -30.74
N VAL A 35 -19.39 -15.04 -29.45
CA VAL A 35 -19.47 -16.09 -28.43
C VAL A 35 -20.73 -15.81 -27.61
N LYS A 36 -21.61 -16.81 -27.56
CA LYS A 36 -22.89 -16.79 -26.85
C LYS A 36 -22.65 -16.77 -25.33
N ARG A 37 -23.29 -15.84 -24.63
CA ARG A 37 -23.76 -15.99 -23.25
C ARG A 37 -25.18 -15.45 -23.20
N GLU A 38 -26.14 -16.36 -23.15
CA GLU A 38 -27.45 -16.16 -22.51
C GLU A 38 -27.26 -16.63 -21.05
N ASP A 39 -27.93 -16.17 -20.00
CA ASP A 39 -28.74 -15.01 -19.65
C ASP A 39 -28.95 -15.18 -18.13
N CYS A 40 -28.98 -14.09 -17.36
CA CYS A 40 -30.02 -13.80 -16.34
C CYS A 40 -29.50 -12.78 -15.32
N TRP A 41 -29.72 -11.49 -15.57
CA TRP A 41 -30.11 -10.51 -14.53
C TRP A 41 -30.96 -9.44 -15.24
N THR A 42 -32.27 -9.56 -15.11
CA THR A 42 -33.23 -8.55 -15.57
C THR A 42 -33.08 -7.30 -14.70
N SER A 43 -32.57 -6.21 -15.27
CA SER A 43 -32.59 -4.89 -14.62
C SER A 43 -33.99 -4.29 -14.75
N THR A 44 -34.77 -4.30 -13.67
CA THR A 44 -35.89 -3.35 -13.54
C THR A 44 -35.35 -2.03 -13.03
N ARG A 45 -35.32 -1.01 -13.90
CA ARG A 45 -35.18 0.39 -13.49
C ARG A 45 -36.33 0.75 -12.55
N ARG A 46 -36.01 1.06 -11.28
CA ARG A 46 -36.82 1.97 -10.46
C ARG A 46 -36.01 3.24 -10.24
N ALA A 47 -36.69 4.37 -10.38
CA ALA A 47 -36.15 5.69 -10.09
C ALA A 47 -35.94 5.84 -8.57
N GLY A 48 -34.78 6.39 -8.18
CA GLY A 48 -34.52 6.94 -6.85
C GLY A 48 -33.53 6.14 -5.99
N GLY A 49 -32.33 6.70 -5.80
CA GLY A 49 -31.36 6.32 -4.77
C GLY A 49 -30.40 5.20 -5.15
N VAL A 50 -29.11 5.54 -5.28
CA VAL A 50 -28.04 4.56 -5.05
C VAL A 50 -28.00 4.35 -3.54
N GLU A 51 -28.21 3.12 -3.08
CA GLU A 51 -28.16 2.77 -1.66
C GLU A 51 -26.69 2.66 -1.24
N TRP A 52 -26.16 3.71 -0.62
CA TRP A 52 -24.76 3.81 -0.16
C TRP A 52 -24.59 3.24 1.26
N ALA A 53 -24.97 1.99 1.48
CA ALA A 53 -24.82 1.33 2.78
C ALA A 53 -23.79 0.19 2.71
N PHE A 54 -22.88 0.14 3.68
CA PHE A 54 -22.02 -1.03 3.89
C PHE A 54 -22.90 -2.24 4.28
N PRO A 55 -22.86 -3.36 3.55
CA PRO A 55 -23.73 -4.50 3.85
C PRO A 55 -23.26 -5.23 5.11
N SER A 56 -24.04 -5.13 6.19
CA SER A 56 -23.78 -5.85 7.44
C SER A 56 -23.77 -7.37 7.25
N HIS A 57 -22.60 -7.99 7.09
CA HIS A 57 -22.44 -9.44 7.15
C HIS A 57 -22.03 -9.86 8.56
N HIS A 58 -23.01 -9.94 9.46
CA HIS A 58 -22.85 -10.74 10.68
C HIS A 58 -23.14 -12.21 10.34
N PRO A 59 -22.16 -13.13 10.39
CA PRO A 59 -22.47 -14.56 10.27
C PRO A 59 -23.23 -15.01 11.52
N ARG A 60 -24.56 -15.19 11.41
CA ARG A 60 -25.33 -15.93 12.42
C ARG A 60 -24.95 -17.41 12.31
N LEU A 61 -24.14 -17.88 13.26
CA LEU A 61 -23.86 -19.30 13.43
C LEU A 61 -25.16 -20.04 13.81
N ALA A 62 -25.71 -20.83 12.89
CA ALA A 62 -26.72 -21.84 13.17
C ALA A 62 -26.05 -23.23 13.29
N PRO A 63 -26.47 -24.12 14.21
CA PRO A 63 -25.79 -25.38 14.43
C PRO A 63 -26.15 -26.40 13.35
N ALA A 64 -25.17 -26.82 12.55
CA ALA A 64 -25.33 -27.89 11.58
C ALA A 64 -25.13 -29.28 12.23
N LEU A 65 -26.17 -30.11 12.14
CA LEU A 65 -26.14 -31.54 12.47
C LEU A 65 -25.23 -32.30 11.50
N ARG A 66 -24.42 -33.21 12.07
CA ARG A 66 -23.43 -34.05 11.37
C ARG A 66 -24.08 -35.02 10.37
N SER A 67 -23.48 -35.11 9.19
CA SER A 67 -23.51 -36.28 8.32
C SER A 67 -22.15 -36.42 7.66
N ILE A 68 -21.39 -37.45 8.04
CA ILE A 68 -20.06 -37.77 7.51
C ILE A 68 -20.22 -38.44 6.14
N LYS A 69 -19.66 -37.84 5.09
CA LYS A 69 -19.22 -38.54 3.88
C LYS A 69 -17.78 -38.14 3.58
N MET A 70 -16.90 -39.13 3.52
CA MET A 70 -15.52 -38.97 3.09
C MET A 70 -15.47 -38.76 1.57
N THR A 71 -14.92 -37.64 1.13
CA THR A 71 -14.44 -37.44 -0.25
C THR A 71 -13.26 -36.47 -0.23
N SER A 72 -12.17 -36.91 -0.87
CA SER A 72 -11.00 -36.18 -1.41
C SER A 72 -10.66 -34.78 -0.86
N VAL A 73 -9.47 -34.66 -0.29
CA VAL A 73 -8.82 -33.39 0.06
C VAL A 73 -8.45 -32.65 -1.24
N GLU A 74 -9.36 -31.81 -1.72
CA GLU A 74 -8.98 -30.64 -2.51
C GLU A 74 -8.40 -29.62 -1.53
N ASN A 75 -7.14 -29.25 -1.73
CA ASN A 75 -6.49 -28.19 -0.99
C ASN A 75 -7.07 -26.85 -1.50
N GLN A 76 -8.27 -26.49 -1.03
CA GLN A 76 -8.81 -25.16 -1.27
C GLN A 76 -7.93 -24.16 -0.54
N THR A 77 -7.16 -23.38 -1.29
CA THR A 77 -6.55 -22.15 -0.81
C THR A 77 -7.69 -21.22 -0.42
N VAL A 78 -7.93 -21.09 0.87
CA VAL A 78 -8.91 -20.14 1.40
C VAL A 78 -8.20 -18.80 1.49
N ASP A 79 -8.65 -17.82 0.69
CA ASP A 79 -8.15 -16.45 0.76
C ASP A 79 -8.40 -15.90 2.18
N PRO A 80 -7.40 -15.29 2.84
CA PRO A 80 -7.59 -14.66 4.13
C PRO A 80 -8.63 -13.53 4.03
N THR A 81 -9.63 -13.52 4.91
CA THR A 81 -10.60 -12.41 4.95
C THR A 81 -9.93 -11.13 5.48
N ALA A 82 -10.45 -9.97 5.09
CA ALA A 82 -10.00 -8.68 5.64
C ALA A 82 -10.14 -8.63 7.16
N HIS A 83 -11.22 -9.20 7.69
CA HIS A 83 -11.46 -9.32 9.12
C HIS A 83 -10.37 -10.14 9.84
N ASP A 84 -9.95 -11.28 9.30
CA ASP A 84 -8.92 -12.12 9.92
C ASP A 84 -7.53 -11.45 9.85
N SER A 85 -7.21 -10.86 8.70
CA SER A 85 -5.94 -10.16 8.48
C SER A 85 -5.82 -8.88 9.31
N GLY A 86 -6.89 -8.08 9.33
CA GLY A 86 -7.01 -6.84 10.10
C GLY A 86 -6.91 -7.10 11.60
N ASN A 87 -7.64 -8.11 12.12
CA ASN A 87 -7.54 -8.46 13.54
C ASN A 87 -6.12 -8.91 13.92
N LYS A 88 -5.43 -9.72 13.10
CA LYS A 88 -4.03 -10.08 13.37
C LYS A 88 -3.11 -8.86 13.44
N ALA A 89 -3.25 -7.93 12.49
CA ALA A 89 -2.49 -6.68 12.51
C ALA A 89 -2.82 -5.87 13.78
N THR A 90 -4.10 -5.65 14.07
CA THR A 90 -4.56 -4.89 15.24
C THR A 90 -4.13 -5.50 16.57
N GLU A 91 -4.15 -6.82 16.75
CA GLU A 91 -3.69 -7.45 18.00
C GLU A 91 -2.20 -7.17 18.27
N LYS A 92 -1.36 -7.11 17.24
CA LYS A 92 0.05 -6.66 17.35
C LYS A 92 0.14 -5.25 17.94
N PHE A 93 -0.67 -4.32 17.42
CA PHE A 93 -0.69 -2.93 17.88
C PHE A 93 -1.29 -2.77 19.29
N LYS A 94 -2.36 -3.52 19.63
CA LYS A 94 -2.98 -3.47 20.97
C LYS A 94 -2.02 -3.91 22.08
N ALA A 95 -1.12 -4.84 21.79
CA ALA A 95 -0.12 -5.31 22.74
C ALA A 95 0.97 -4.25 23.06
N GLN A 96 1.10 -3.20 22.23
CA GLN A 96 2.12 -2.16 22.34
C GLN A 96 1.47 -0.80 22.59
N ARG A 97 1.45 -0.33 23.84
CA ARG A 97 1.08 1.06 24.11
C ARG A 97 2.23 1.98 23.72
N VAL A 98 1.97 2.86 22.76
CA VAL A 98 2.91 3.89 22.31
C VAL A 98 2.59 5.24 22.96
N SER A 99 3.63 6.05 23.17
CA SER A 99 3.51 7.43 23.66
C SER A 99 4.52 8.32 22.97
N SER A 100 4.20 9.61 22.80
CA SER A 100 5.12 10.64 22.29
C SER A 100 5.31 11.76 23.32
N ASP A 101 6.30 12.62 23.07
CA ASP A 101 6.61 13.83 23.85
C ASP A 101 5.75 15.05 23.47
N THR A 102 4.65 14.82 22.73
CA THR A 102 3.79 15.88 22.21
C THR A 102 3.24 16.77 23.33
N SER A 103 3.63 18.05 23.32
CA SER A 103 3.14 19.03 24.30
C SER A 103 1.65 19.37 24.08
N LYS A 104 1.00 19.93 25.11
CA LYS A 104 -0.39 20.39 25.01
C LYS A 104 -0.56 21.46 23.93
N GLU A 105 0.40 22.36 23.81
CA GLU A 105 0.43 23.43 22.83
C GLU A 105 0.52 22.85 21.41
N ARG A 106 1.41 21.87 21.19
CA ARG A 106 1.54 21.19 19.91
C ARG A 106 0.26 20.42 19.54
N ALA A 107 -0.30 19.66 20.48
CA ALA A 107 -1.55 18.93 20.26
C ALA A 107 -2.71 19.88 19.91
N ASN A 108 -2.83 21.00 20.64
CA ASN A 108 -3.88 21.98 20.39
C ASN A 108 -3.78 22.61 18.99
N ALA A 109 -2.57 22.95 18.54
CA ALA A 109 -2.36 23.45 17.18
C ALA A 109 -2.81 22.44 16.12
N ILE A 110 -2.34 21.18 16.23
CA ILE A 110 -2.70 20.10 15.30
C ILE A 110 -4.22 19.87 15.26
N TYR A 111 -4.87 19.78 16.42
CA TYR A 111 -6.31 19.48 16.47
C TYR A 111 -7.16 20.63 15.94
N THR A 112 -6.73 21.87 16.19
CA THR A 112 -7.43 23.06 15.68
C THR A 112 -7.43 23.06 14.16
N ASP A 113 -6.27 22.85 13.55
CA ASP A 113 -6.13 22.87 12.09
C ASP A 113 -6.79 21.65 11.42
N LEU A 114 -6.68 20.47 12.03
CA LEU A 114 -7.36 19.26 11.54
C LEU A 114 -8.88 19.43 11.51
N LEU A 115 -9.48 19.92 12.60
CA LEU A 115 -10.93 20.13 12.66
C LEU A 115 -11.38 21.25 11.73
N ALA A 116 -10.57 22.28 11.52
CA ALA A 116 -10.82 23.32 10.53
C ALA A 116 -10.82 22.75 9.10
N ALA A 117 -9.85 21.89 8.75
CA ALA A 117 -9.79 21.25 7.44
C ALA A 117 -10.99 20.33 7.18
N ILE A 118 -11.41 19.54 8.18
CA ILE A 118 -12.64 18.73 8.08
C ILE A 118 -13.85 19.62 7.81
N ALA A 119 -13.99 20.73 8.55
CA ALA A 119 -15.08 21.67 8.36
C ALA A 119 -15.05 22.31 6.97
N GLU A 120 -13.87 22.69 6.47
CA GLU A 120 -13.68 23.24 5.13
C GLU A 120 -14.16 22.27 4.04
N VAL A 121 -13.73 20.99 4.11
CA VAL A 121 -14.17 19.95 3.17
C VAL A 121 -15.68 19.75 3.24
N ALA A 122 -16.24 19.65 4.45
CA ALA A 122 -17.67 19.46 4.63
C ALA A 122 -18.50 20.61 4.04
N HIS A 123 -18.07 21.86 4.26
CA HIS A 123 -18.73 23.04 3.68
C HIS A 123 -18.56 23.14 2.16
N LYS A 124 -17.35 22.87 1.66
CA LYS A 124 -17.04 22.92 0.23
C LYS A 124 -17.88 21.96 -0.60
N HIS A 125 -18.16 20.78 -0.05
CA HIS A 125 -18.90 19.71 -0.73
C HIS A 125 -20.36 19.58 -0.29
N GLU A 126 -20.84 20.51 0.55
CA GLU A 126 -22.21 20.52 1.08
C GLU A 126 -22.64 19.17 1.68
N VAL A 127 -21.73 18.53 2.45
CA VAL A 127 -21.93 17.18 2.99
C VAL A 127 -23.22 17.11 3.81
N THR A 128 -24.06 16.13 3.47
CA THR A 128 -25.39 15.92 4.03
C THR A 128 -25.37 15.16 5.37
N TYR A 129 -26.48 15.19 6.10
CA TYR A 129 -26.62 14.40 7.33
C TYR A 129 -26.64 12.90 7.05
N GLU A 130 -27.19 12.50 5.91
CA GLU A 130 -27.21 11.12 5.43
C GLU A 130 -25.79 10.61 5.15
N GLU A 131 -24.97 11.38 4.43
CA GLU A 131 -23.55 11.04 4.19
C GLU A 131 -22.76 11.01 5.50
N TYR A 132 -23.01 11.94 6.42
CA TYR A 132 -22.39 11.93 7.74
C TYR A 132 -22.76 10.68 8.56
N ALA A 133 -24.00 10.19 8.44
CA ALA A 133 -24.41 8.94 9.08
C ALA A 133 -23.66 7.73 8.50
N VAL A 134 -23.46 7.69 7.18
CA VAL A 134 -22.64 6.65 6.51
C VAL A 134 -21.19 6.70 6.99
N LEU A 135 -20.56 7.89 7.00
CA LEU A 135 -19.19 8.07 7.50
C LEU A 135 -19.03 7.53 8.92
N LYS A 136 -19.97 7.88 9.81
CA LYS A 136 -19.94 7.45 11.21
C LYS A 136 -20.03 5.93 11.36
N GLN A 137 -20.91 5.29 10.60
CA GLN A 137 -21.02 3.83 10.62
C GLN A 137 -19.76 3.18 10.09
N TRP A 138 -19.23 3.67 8.96
CA TRP A 138 -17.99 3.17 8.38
C TRP A 138 -16.80 3.26 9.36
N MET A 139 -16.65 4.35 10.11
CA MET A 139 -15.60 4.47 11.13
C MET A 139 -15.74 3.44 12.27
N ILE A 140 -16.97 3.09 12.64
CA ILE A 140 -17.24 2.02 13.62
C ILE A 140 -16.82 0.67 13.02
N ASP A 141 -17.22 0.41 11.78
CA ASP A 141 -16.93 -0.86 11.09
C ASP A 141 -15.42 -1.06 10.92
N VAL A 142 -14.65 -0.02 10.58
CA VAL A 142 -13.16 -0.07 10.54
C VAL A 142 -12.59 -0.54 11.89
N GLY A 143 -13.16 -0.05 12.99
CA GLY A 143 -12.76 -0.46 14.33
C GLY A 143 -13.13 -1.91 14.66
N GLU A 144 -14.34 -2.34 14.29
CA GLU A 144 -14.82 -3.71 14.53
C GLU A 144 -14.08 -4.75 13.68
N TYR A 145 -13.68 -4.40 12.45
CA TYR A 145 -12.87 -5.25 11.58
C TYR A 145 -11.38 -5.24 11.93
N GLY A 146 -10.95 -4.35 12.83
CA GLY A 146 -9.54 -4.19 13.18
C GLY A 146 -8.70 -3.64 12.02
N GLU A 147 -9.28 -2.78 11.18
CA GLU A 147 -8.62 -2.25 9.98
C GLU A 147 -8.00 -0.86 10.17
N TRP A 148 -7.98 -0.31 11.40
CA TRP A 148 -7.31 0.97 11.65
C TRP A 148 -5.86 1.01 11.18
N PRO A 149 -5.00 -0.01 11.45
CA PRO A 149 -3.65 -0.03 10.91
C PRO A 149 -3.65 -0.03 9.38
N LEU A 150 -4.42 -0.94 8.75
CA LEU A 150 -4.50 -1.03 7.29
C LEU A 150 -4.92 0.30 6.64
N TRP A 151 -5.98 0.92 7.14
CA TRP A 151 -6.49 2.16 6.57
C TRP A 151 -5.51 3.32 6.73
N LEU A 152 -4.89 3.46 7.91
CA LEU A 152 -3.89 4.51 8.16
C LEU A 152 -2.63 4.29 7.33
N ASP A 153 -2.16 3.06 7.20
CA ASP A 153 -0.95 2.74 6.43
C ASP A 153 -1.15 2.98 4.92
N VAL A 154 -2.35 2.70 4.40
CA VAL A 154 -2.69 2.97 3.00
C VAL A 154 -2.85 4.47 2.72
N PHE A 155 -3.58 5.21 3.55
CA PHE A 155 -3.99 6.58 3.20
C PHE A 155 -3.23 7.70 3.91
N VAL A 156 -2.37 7.39 4.89
CA VAL A 156 -1.72 8.41 5.74
C VAL A 156 -0.21 8.19 5.91
N GLU A 157 0.27 6.96 6.01
CA GLU A 157 1.68 6.69 6.38
C GLU A 157 2.70 7.27 5.39
N HIS A 158 2.37 7.39 4.10
CA HIS A 158 3.26 8.00 3.11
C HIS A 158 3.58 9.47 3.42
N GLU A 159 2.60 10.24 3.93
CA GLU A 159 2.82 11.63 4.39
C GLU A 159 3.72 11.66 5.63
N ILE A 160 3.52 10.71 6.55
CA ILE A 160 4.31 10.62 7.78
C ILE A 160 5.76 10.24 7.46
N GLU A 161 5.98 9.31 6.54
CA GLU A 161 7.31 8.92 6.09
C GLU A 161 8.02 10.09 5.39
N GLU A 162 7.33 10.83 4.53
CA GLU A 162 7.91 12.01 3.88
C GLU A 162 8.30 13.09 4.90
N ILE A 163 7.42 13.38 5.88
CA ILE A 163 7.73 14.31 6.98
C ILE A 163 8.92 13.80 7.79
N ASN A 164 8.96 12.51 8.13
CA ASN A 164 10.08 11.92 8.86
C ASN A 164 11.40 12.07 8.10
N TYR A 165 11.37 11.80 6.79
CA TYR A 165 12.53 11.93 5.93
C TYR A 165 13.03 13.38 5.90
N ASN A 166 12.12 14.33 5.69
CA ASN A 166 12.45 15.76 5.57
C ASN A 166 12.90 16.39 6.89
N ARG A 167 12.37 15.95 8.04
CA ARG A 167 12.68 16.54 9.35
C ARG A 167 14.08 16.25 9.87
N HIS A 168 14.72 15.21 9.35
CA HIS A 168 16.06 14.80 9.77
C HIS A 168 17.13 15.08 8.71
N ASP A 169 16.77 15.81 7.65
CA ASP A 169 17.67 16.20 6.57
C ASP A 169 18.44 15.01 5.95
N TYR A 170 17.80 13.83 5.88
CA TYR A 170 18.43 12.62 5.38
C TYR A 170 18.78 12.72 3.90
N THR A 171 19.94 12.19 3.52
CA THR A 171 20.46 12.24 2.14
C THR A 171 20.80 10.88 1.56
N GLY A 172 20.81 9.82 2.37
CA GLY A 172 20.98 8.44 1.95
C GLY A 172 19.79 7.88 1.16
N THR A 173 19.66 6.56 1.17
CA THR A 173 18.59 5.87 0.45
C THR A 173 17.21 6.35 0.93
N LYS A 174 16.27 6.53 -0.01
CA LYS A 174 14.90 6.92 0.29
C LYS A 174 14.19 5.85 1.12
N GLY A 175 13.44 6.30 2.12
CA GLY A 175 12.51 5.45 2.83
C GLY A 175 11.20 5.29 2.07
N SER A 176 10.37 4.37 2.55
CA SER A 176 8.97 4.17 2.17
C SER A 176 8.25 3.58 3.38
N ILE A 177 6.92 3.45 3.28
CA ILE A 177 6.08 2.96 4.37
C ILE A 177 6.48 1.55 4.83
N GLU A 178 6.35 1.24 6.13
CA GLU A 178 6.58 -0.12 6.65
C GLU A 178 5.46 -1.05 6.18
N GLY A 179 4.23 -0.55 6.26
CA GLY A 179 3.01 -1.33 6.11
C GLY A 179 2.79 -2.35 7.23
N PRO A 180 1.66 -3.06 7.23
CA PRO A 180 1.20 -3.81 8.39
C PRO A 180 1.86 -5.18 8.57
N TYR A 181 2.73 -5.61 7.66
CA TYR A 181 3.18 -7.01 7.55
C TYR A 181 4.63 -7.27 7.99
N TYR A 182 5.30 -6.28 8.60
CA TYR A 182 6.61 -6.49 9.20
C TYR A 182 6.53 -7.39 10.45
N VAL A 183 7.49 -8.30 10.59
CA VAL A 183 7.66 -9.17 11.77
C VAL A 183 9.14 -9.22 12.13
N GLU A 184 9.46 -8.85 13.36
CA GLU A 184 10.82 -8.83 13.89
C GLU A 184 11.41 -10.24 14.05
N ASN A 185 12.75 -10.33 14.14
CA ASN A 185 13.50 -11.54 14.47
C ASN A 185 13.39 -12.65 13.42
N SER A 186 13.29 -12.28 12.14
CA SER A 186 13.37 -13.26 11.06
C SER A 186 14.73 -13.97 11.03
N PRO A 187 14.83 -15.21 10.49
CA PRO A 187 16.06 -15.98 10.52
C PRO A 187 17.23 -15.24 9.85
N LYS A 188 18.41 -15.26 10.50
CA LYS A 188 19.63 -14.70 9.90
C LYS A 188 20.13 -15.56 8.74
N LEU A 189 20.46 -14.91 7.63
CA LEU A 189 21.00 -15.51 6.42
C LEU A 189 22.40 -14.97 6.13
N PRO A 190 23.29 -15.77 5.52
CA PRO A 190 24.57 -15.26 5.02
C PRO A 190 24.35 -14.25 3.89
N TRP A 191 25.35 -13.40 3.63
CA TRP A 191 25.32 -12.39 2.57
C TRP A 191 25.03 -13.00 1.19
N ASN A 192 25.46 -14.24 0.93
CA ASN A 192 25.20 -15.01 -0.29
C ASN A 192 24.30 -16.21 -0.01
N GLY A 193 23.02 -16.12 -0.35
CA GLY A 193 22.05 -17.13 0.07
C GLY A 193 20.76 -17.11 -0.72
N GLU A 194 19.79 -17.85 -0.20
CA GLU A 194 18.43 -17.93 -0.74
C GLU A 194 17.44 -17.66 0.40
N MET A 195 16.38 -16.91 0.11
CA MET A 195 15.28 -16.70 1.06
C MET A 195 14.58 -18.02 1.41
N PRO A 196 14.02 -18.18 2.62
CA PRO A 196 13.19 -19.34 2.92
C PRO A 196 12.00 -19.39 1.96
N MET A 197 11.87 -20.49 1.21
CA MET A 197 10.86 -20.64 0.16
C MET A 197 10.28 -22.05 0.14
N ARG A 198 8.97 -22.17 -0.11
CA ARG A 198 8.33 -23.45 -0.43
C ARG A 198 8.80 -23.96 -1.78
N ASP A 199 8.59 -25.24 -2.07
CA ASP A 199 8.94 -25.83 -3.37
C ASP A 199 8.20 -25.15 -4.53
N LYS A 200 6.95 -24.73 -4.33
CA LYS A 200 6.21 -23.97 -5.35
C LYS A 200 6.86 -22.61 -5.63
N ASP A 201 7.34 -21.93 -4.60
CA ASP A 201 7.97 -20.61 -4.68
C ASP A 201 9.34 -20.69 -5.38
N LYS A 202 10.05 -21.82 -5.21
CA LYS A 202 11.32 -22.10 -5.89
C LYS A 202 11.15 -22.42 -7.38
N ALA A 203 9.94 -22.77 -7.82
CA ALA A 203 9.62 -23.03 -9.22
C ALA A 203 9.31 -21.75 -10.01
N CYS A 204 9.06 -20.64 -9.30
CA CYS A 204 8.87 -19.30 -9.83
C CYS A 204 10.14 -18.78 -10.51
N THR A 205 10.02 -17.71 -11.30
CA THR A 205 11.20 -17.07 -11.91
C THR A 205 12.07 -16.47 -10.79
N PRO A 206 13.34 -16.90 -10.66
CA PRO A 206 14.21 -16.39 -9.61
C PRO A 206 14.51 -14.90 -9.79
N LEU A 207 14.62 -14.19 -8.68
CA LEU A 207 15.18 -12.85 -8.57
C LEU A 207 16.48 -12.92 -7.78
N TYR A 208 17.59 -12.57 -8.40
CA TYR A 208 18.88 -12.37 -7.76
C TYR A 208 19.02 -10.90 -7.37
N PHE A 209 18.84 -10.62 -6.09
CA PHE A 209 18.89 -9.29 -5.50
C PHE A 209 20.25 -9.07 -4.84
N ALA A 210 21.08 -8.26 -5.47
CA ALA A 210 22.44 -7.98 -5.00
C ALA A 210 22.67 -6.49 -4.76
N GLY A 211 23.69 -6.16 -3.97
CA GLY A 211 24.03 -4.78 -3.71
C GLY A 211 25.13 -4.62 -2.67
N GLN A 212 25.29 -3.39 -2.23
CA GLN A 212 26.22 -3.02 -1.16
C GLN A 212 25.54 -1.99 -0.25
N VAL A 213 25.71 -2.18 1.06
CA VAL A 213 25.34 -1.20 2.09
C VAL A 213 26.57 -0.35 2.38
N THR A 214 26.44 0.96 2.26
CA THR A 214 27.52 1.93 2.48
C THR A 214 27.09 3.06 3.40
N ASP A 215 28.07 3.81 3.93
CA ASP A 215 27.83 5.16 4.42
C ASP A 215 27.75 6.18 3.27
N LEU A 216 27.53 7.46 3.61
CA LEU A 216 27.47 8.58 2.66
C LEU A 216 28.79 8.84 1.91
N ASP A 217 29.93 8.41 2.46
CA ASP A 217 31.24 8.53 1.83
C ASP A 217 31.55 7.34 0.89
N GLY A 218 30.63 6.36 0.81
CA GLY A 218 30.77 5.16 -0.02
C GLY A 218 31.58 4.04 0.63
N ASN A 219 31.87 4.13 1.94
CA ASN A 219 32.54 3.06 2.67
C ASN A 219 31.56 1.91 2.94
N GLY A 220 31.93 0.68 2.56
CA GLY A 220 31.13 -0.51 2.82
C GLY A 220 30.91 -0.76 4.32
N LEU A 221 29.68 -1.08 4.70
CA LEU A 221 29.28 -1.33 6.09
C LEU A 221 29.19 -2.84 6.35
N ALA A 222 30.27 -3.39 6.91
CA ALA A 222 30.38 -4.80 7.24
C ALA A 222 29.45 -5.22 8.37
N GLY A 223 28.72 -6.32 8.19
CA GLY A 223 27.77 -6.80 9.20
C GLY A 223 26.51 -5.93 9.33
N ALA A 224 26.22 -5.08 8.35
CA ALA A 224 24.92 -4.45 8.22
C ALA A 224 23.83 -5.52 8.05
N GLU A 225 22.65 -5.26 8.60
CA GLU A 225 21.51 -6.17 8.52
C GLU A 225 20.47 -5.62 7.55
N ILE A 226 20.05 -6.46 6.60
CA ILE A 226 18.95 -6.20 5.66
C ILE A 226 17.84 -7.19 6.00
N GLU A 227 16.81 -6.74 6.71
CA GLU A 227 15.59 -7.53 6.92
C GLU A 227 14.71 -7.40 5.68
N LEU A 228 14.51 -8.50 4.97
CA LEU A 228 13.73 -8.58 3.74
C LEU A 228 12.44 -9.37 3.99
N TRP A 229 11.30 -8.83 3.57
CA TRP A 229 10.04 -9.56 3.49
C TRP A 229 9.23 -9.17 2.24
N HIS A 230 8.50 -10.11 1.66
CA HIS A 230 7.60 -9.83 0.55
C HIS A 230 6.54 -10.94 0.38
N ALA A 231 5.54 -10.67 -0.44
CA ALA A 231 4.50 -11.62 -0.83
C ALA A 231 5.04 -12.73 -1.75
N ASP A 232 4.34 -13.86 -1.78
CA ASP A 232 4.54 -14.91 -2.79
C ASP A 232 3.90 -14.56 -4.15
N GLU A 233 3.96 -15.46 -5.13
CA GLU A 233 3.32 -15.29 -6.44
C GLU A 233 1.78 -15.23 -6.38
N ASP A 234 1.17 -15.64 -5.27
CA ASP A 234 -0.28 -15.53 -5.04
C ASP A 234 -0.65 -14.24 -4.29
N GLY A 235 0.34 -13.38 -3.97
CA GLY A 235 0.11 -12.13 -3.23
C GLY A 235 0.01 -12.31 -1.71
N PHE A 236 0.39 -13.47 -1.15
CA PHE A 236 0.25 -13.75 0.28
C PHE A 236 1.55 -13.61 1.08
N TYR A 237 1.40 -13.03 2.28
CA TYR A 237 2.45 -12.92 3.27
C TYR A 237 2.39 -14.08 4.29
N SER A 238 3.54 -14.68 4.59
CA SER A 238 3.66 -15.62 5.72
C SER A 238 3.24 -14.98 7.04
N GLN A 239 2.69 -15.80 7.95
CA GLN A 239 2.05 -15.42 9.23
C GLN A 239 0.68 -14.72 9.10
N PHE A 240 0.43 -14.06 7.96
CA PHE A 240 -0.84 -13.38 7.69
C PHE A 240 -1.81 -14.28 6.91
N ALA A 241 -1.32 -15.19 6.08
CA ALA A 241 -2.14 -16.22 5.39
C ALA A 241 -1.96 -17.64 5.97
N PRO A 242 -3.01 -18.49 5.96
CA PRO A 242 -2.94 -19.86 6.44
C PRO A 242 -2.14 -20.77 5.49
N GLY A 243 -1.51 -21.80 6.04
CA GLY A 243 -0.81 -22.83 5.22
C GLY A 243 0.55 -22.38 4.65
N ILE A 244 1.05 -21.21 5.03
CA ILE A 244 2.38 -20.72 4.65
C ILE A 244 3.35 -20.90 5.84
N PRO A 245 4.55 -21.47 5.64
CA PRO A 245 5.57 -21.54 6.68
C PRO A 245 5.86 -20.15 7.29
N GLU A 246 6.10 -20.12 8.59
CA GLU A 246 6.22 -18.89 9.40
C GLU A 246 7.16 -17.83 8.81
N TRP A 247 8.30 -18.27 8.27
CA TRP A 247 9.33 -17.39 7.71
C TRP A 247 9.45 -17.47 6.18
N ASN A 248 8.44 -18.00 5.48
CA ASN A 248 8.45 -18.00 4.02
C ASN A 248 8.60 -16.57 3.50
N LEU A 249 9.59 -16.35 2.63
CA LEU A 249 9.97 -15.06 2.04
C LEU A 249 10.26 -13.98 3.08
N ARG A 250 10.81 -14.38 4.24
CA ARG A 250 11.28 -13.48 5.32
C ARG A 250 12.68 -13.89 5.79
N GLY A 251 13.59 -12.94 5.95
CA GLY A 251 14.94 -13.22 6.42
C GLY A 251 15.77 -11.95 6.68
N THR A 252 16.73 -12.07 7.59
CA THR A 252 17.66 -11.00 7.95
C THR A 252 19.03 -11.32 7.37
N ILE A 253 19.41 -10.62 6.32
CA ILE A 253 20.66 -10.86 5.58
C ILE A 253 21.77 -10.03 6.20
N VAL A 254 22.86 -10.68 6.57
CA VAL A 254 24.04 -10.02 7.15
C VAL A 254 25.07 -9.82 6.05
N THR A 255 25.48 -8.58 5.80
CA THR A 255 26.45 -8.23 4.75
C THR A 255 27.85 -8.78 5.02
N ASP A 256 28.64 -8.94 3.95
CA ASP A 256 30.05 -9.36 4.05
C ASP A 256 30.99 -8.27 4.59
N GLU A 257 32.31 -8.52 4.56
CA GLU A 257 33.35 -7.60 5.05
C GLU A 257 33.41 -6.28 4.27
N GLU A 258 32.86 -6.25 3.05
CA GLU A 258 32.75 -5.05 2.22
C GLU A 258 31.32 -4.47 2.23
N GLY A 259 30.40 -4.99 3.04
CA GLY A 259 29.02 -4.54 3.09
C GLY A 259 28.15 -5.04 1.95
N ARG A 260 28.57 -6.07 1.20
CA ARG A 260 27.84 -6.61 0.06
C ARG A 260 26.85 -7.69 0.46
N TYR A 261 25.85 -7.89 -0.39
CA TYR A 261 24.87 -8.96 -0.31
C TYR A 261 24.49 -9.45 -1.72
N ASN A 262 24.04 -10.70 -1.81
CA ASN A 262 23.52 -11.34 -3.01
C ASN A 262 22.56 -12.47 -2.63
N ILE A 263 21.26 -12.19 -2.68
CA ILE A 263 20.22 -13.10 -2.21
C ILE A 263 19.34 -13.50 -3.37
N LYS A 264 19.15 -14.81 -3.51
CA LYS A 264 18.15 -15.39 -4.39
C LYS A 264 16.79 -15.40 -3.70
N THR A 265 15.79 -14.85 -4.36
CA THR A 265 14.38 -14.93 -4.00
C THR A 265 13.53 -15.11 -5.27
N LEU A 266 12.24 -14.79 -5.22
CA LEU A 266 11.37 -14.64 -6.38
C LEU A 266 10.89 -13.19 -6.51
N GLN A 267 10.50 -12.78 -7.72
CA GLN A 267 9.81 -11.52 -7.91
C GLN A 267 8.37 -11.64 -7.39
N PRO A 268 7.94 -10.82 -6.41
CA PRO A 268 6.60 -10.90 -5.84
C PRO A 268 5.54 -10.53 -6.89
N ALA A 269 4.32 -11.04 -6.68
CA ALA A 269 3.15 -10.56 -7.42
C ALA A 269 2.68 -9.19 -6.90
N PRO A 270 1.91 -8.42 -7.70
CA PRO A 270 1.11 -7.31 -7.18
C PRO A 270 0.24 -7.76 -6.01
N TYR A 271 0.07 -6.86 -5.04
CA TYR A 271 -0.64 -7.15 -3.81
C TYR A 271 -2.02 -6.52 -3.83
N GLN A 272 -3.08 -7.32 -3.64
CA GLN A 272 -4.41 -6.79 -3.39
C GLN A 272 -4.59 -6.60 -1.89
N ILE A 273 -4.88 -5.37 -1.44
CA ILE A 273 -5.29 -5.18 -0.05
C ILE A 273 -6.61 -5.94 0.18
N PRO A 274 -6.85 -6.49 1.37
CA PRO A 274 -8.10 -7.20 1.66
C PRO A 274 -9.29 -6.28 1.37
N HIS A 275 -10.17 -6.71 0.46
CA HIS A 275 -11.18 -5.83 -0.13
C HIS A 275 -12.61 -6.18 0.32
N ASP A 276 -12.79 -7.22 1.13
CA ASP A 276 -14.07 -7.67 1.68
C ASP A 276 -14.42 -6.98 3.02
N GLY A 277 -13.65 -5.96 3.42
CA GLY A 277 -13.86 -5.15 4.62
C GLY A 277 -14.07 -3.66 4.37
N PRO A 278 -14.18 -2.84 5.44
CA PRO A 278 -14.44 -1.40 5.35
C PRO A 278 -13.44 -0.60 4.50
N THR A 279 -12.16 -0.96 4.50
CA THR A 279 -11.14 -0.32 3.66
C THR A 279 -11.38 -0.60 2.18
N GLY A 280 -11.72 -1.85 1.84
CA GLY A 280 -12.10 -2.25 0.49
C GLY A 280 -13.35 -1.53 0.00
N TRP A 281 -14.38 -1.46 0.83
CA TRP A 281 -15.60 -0.72 0.52
C TRP A 281 -15.34 0.77 0.30
N PHE A 282 -14.48 1.40 1.12
CA PHE A 282 -14.09 2.79 0.94
C PHE A 282 -13.48 3.01 -0.46
N ILE A 283 -12.56 2.14 -0.87
CA ILE A 283 -11.93 2.19 -2.20
C ILE A 283 -12.94 2.01 -3.33
N GLU A 284 -13.82 1.00 -3.20
CA GLU A 284 -14.86 0.74 -4.19
C GLU A 284 -15.84 1.91 -4.30
N SER A 285 -16.15 2.59 -3.19
CA SER A 285 -17.15 3.66 -3.14
C SER A 285 -16.83 4.86 -4.04
N TYR A 286 -15.54 5.15 -4.27
CA TYR A 286 -15.10 6.20 -5.20
C TYR A 286 -14.59 5.65 -6.54
N GLY A 287 -14.74 4.34 -6.80
CA GLY A 287 -14.29 3.68 -8.02
C GLY A 287 -12.79 3.48 -8.11
N GLY A 288 -12.08 3.43 -6.97
CA GLY A 288 -10.66 3.10 -6.90
C GLY A 288 -10.38 1.62 -7.15
N HIS A 289 -9.10 1.24 -7.03
CA HIS A 289 -8.68 -0.17 -7.06
C HIS A 289 -7.87 -0.51 -5.79
N PRO A 290 -8.04 -1.71 -5.23
CA PRO A 290 -7.37 -2.11 -3.98
C PRO A 290 -6.00 -2.75 -4.23
N TRP A 291 -5.24 -2.25 -5.20
CA TRP A 291 -3.99 -2.90 -5.63
C TRP A 291 -2.76 -2.04 -5.38
N ARG A 292 -1.72 -2.72 -4.90
CA ARG A 292 -0.35 -2.22 -4.81
C ARG A 292 0.53 -2.92 -5.86
N PRO A 293 1.55 -2.25 -6.41
CA PRO A 293 2.51 -2.89 -7.31
C PRO A 293 3.26 -4.02 -6.60
N ALA A 294 3.91 -4.90 -7.37
CA ALA A 294 4.88 -5.85 -6.83
C ALA A 294 5.99 -5.08 -6.08
N HIS A 295 6.32 -5.51 -4.86
CA HIS A 295 7.31 -4.81 -4.03
C HIS A 295 8.07 -5.73 -3.08
N LEU A 296 9.33 -5.41 -2.84
CA LEU A 296 10.15 -5.93 -1.76
C LEU A 296 10.10 -4.95 -0.59
N HIS A 297 9.80 -5.40 0.62
CA HIS A 297 10.00 -4.57 1.80
C HIS A 297 11.37 -4.83 2.42
N LEU A 298 12.04 -3.76 2.85
CA LEU A 298 13.35 -3.84 3.47
C LEU A 298 13.45 -2.95 4.71
N ARG A 299 14.11 -3.47 5.74
CA ARG A 299 14.62 -2.68 6.85
C ARG A 299 16.14 -2.86 6.92
N VAL A 300 16.89 -1.80 6.65
CA VAL A 300 18.36 -1.82 6.55
C VAL A 300 18.95 -1.07 7.72
N SER A 301 19.85 -1.71 8.47
CA SER A 301 20.43 -1.14 9.69
C SER A 301 21.91 -1.48 9.85
N HIS A 302 22.63 -0.59 10.55
CA HIS A 302 23.99 -0.82 10.99
C HIS A 302 24.24 0.03 12.25
N PRO A 303 25.00 -0.45 13.27
CA PRO A 303 25.31 0.35 14.45
C PRO A 303 25.93 1.71 14.11
N GLY A 304 25.41 2.78 14.71
CA GLY A 304 25.87 4.16 14.47
C GLY A 304 25.32 4.80 13.19
N TYR A 305 24.37 4.14 12.52
CA TYR A 305 23.70 4.64 11.34
C TYR A 305 22.19 4.54 11.50
N ARG A 306 21.50 5.48 10.84
CA ARG A 306 20.05 5.50 10.72
C ARG A 306 19.58 4.18 10.12
N THR A 307 18.56 3.59 10.75
CA THR A 307 17.81 2.48 10.15
C THR A 307 16.87 3.02 9.05
N ILE A 308 16.88 2.38 7.89
CA ILE A 308 16.00 2.70 6.77
C ILE A 308 14.93 1.63 6.66
N THR A 309 13.66 2.03 6.78
CA THR A 309 12.52 1.24 6.29
C THR A 309 12.19 1.73 4.89
N THR A 310 12.15 0.82 3.92
CA THR A 310 11.91 1.15 2.52
C THR A 310 11.23 0.01 1.76
N GLN A 311 10.81 0.31 0.54
CA GLN A 311 10.27 -0.65 -0.40
C GLN A 311 10.96 -0.49 -1.75
N LEU A 312 11.05 -1.57 -2.52
CA LEU A 312 11.57 -1.55 -3.88
C LEU A 312 10.54 -2.13 -4.83
N TYR A 313 10.26 -1.42 -5.91
CA TYR A 313 9.24 -1.72 -6.93
C TYR A 313 9.90 -2.18 -8.23
N PHE A 314 9.13 -2.57 -9.24
CA PHE A 314 9.67 -3.09 -10.50
C PHE A 314 9.19 -2.25 -11.68
N GLU A 315 10.12 -1.79 -12.52
CA GLU A 315 9.79 -0.99 -13.71
C GLU A 315 8.77 -1.70 -14.62
N GLY A 316 7.76 -0.95 -15.07
CA GLY A 316 6.72 -1.47 -15.96
C GLY A 316 5.75 -2.46 -15.32
N GLY A 317 5.85 -2.69 -14.00
CA GLY A 317 4.93 -3.52 -13.25
C GLY A 317 3.53 -2.90 -13.14
N ASP A 318 2.51 -3.75 -12.99
CA ASP A 318 1.15 -3.29 -12.75
C ASP A 318 1.08 -2.43 -11.47
N TYR A 319 0.25 -1.40 -11.52
CA TYR A 319 -0.04 -0.48 -10.41
C TYR A 319 1.12 0.43 -9.95
N VAL A 320 2.28 0.43 -10.62
CA VAL A 320 3.41 1.32 -10.26
C VAL A 320 3.03 2.80 -10.37
N GLU A 321 2.27 3.17 -11.40
CA GLU A 321 1.85 4.55 -11.65
C GLU A 321 0.64 5.00 -10.82
N ASN A 322 0.00 4.08 -10.11
CA ASN A 322 -1.25 4.32 -9.38
C ASN A 322 -1.38 3.43 -8.14
N ASP A 323 -0.30 3.25 -7.38
CA ASP A 323 -0.32 2.50 -6.12
C ASP A 323 -1.39 3.07 -5.18
N VAL A 324 -2.30 2.21 -4.69
CA VAL A 324 -3.37 2.63 -3.77
C VAL A 324 -2.81 3.22 -2.47
N ALA A 325 -1.60 2.85 -2.07
CA ALA A 325 -0.92 3.38 -0.88
C ALA A 325 -0.06 4.62 -1.14
N THR A 326 0.05 5.07 -2.40
CA THR A 326 0.90 6.21 -2.82
C THR A 326 2.35 6.09 -2.31
N ALA A 327 2.88 4.87 -2.20
CA ALA A 327 4.17 4.61 -1.57
C ALA A 327 5.33 4.49 -2.57
N VAL A 328 5.02 4.50 -3.88
CA VAL A 328 5.99 4.42 -4.96
C VAL A 328 6.77 5.72 -5.08
N LYS A 329 8.09 5.61 -5.10
CA LYS A 329 9.01 6.71 -5.41
C LYS A 329 9.90 6.32 -6.59
N PRO A 330 10.22 7.24 -7.51
CA PRO A 330 11.06 6.92 -8.68
C PRO A 330 12.42 6.30 -8.32
N GLU A 331 13.05 6.75 -7.23
CA GLU A 331 14.34 6.23 -6.76
C GLU A 331 14.28 4.78 -6.29
N LEU A 332 13.08 4.28 -6.01
CA LEU A 332 12.81 2.95 -5.46
C LEU A 332 12.33 1.96 -6.55
N ILE A 333 12.36 2.36 -7.82
CA ILE A 333 11.99 1.48 -8.94
C ILE A 333 13.23 0.72 -9.43
N LEU A 334 13.13 -0.60 -9.39
CA LEU A 334 14.16 -1.53 -9.85
C LEU A 334 14.06 -1.78 -11.36
N HIS A 335 15.22 -2.06 -11.96
CA HIS A 335 15.37 -2.43 -13.36
C HIS A 335 16.04 -3.81 -13.48
N PRO A 336 15.35 -4.93 -13.21
CA PRO A 336 15.97 -6.24 -13.31
C PRO A 336 16.32 -6.61 -14.76
N GLU A 337 17.50 -7.18 -14.94
CA GLU A 337 17.96 -7.74 -16.20
C GLU A 337 17.61 -9.23 -16.26
N ALA A 338 16.84 -9.64 -17.26
CA ALA A 338 16.56 -11.05 -17.51
C ALA A 338 17.82 -11.78 -18.02
N LYS A 339 18.18 -12.87 -17.36
CA LYS A 339 19.28 -13.78 -17.72
C LYS A 339 18.78 -15.22 -17.81
N GLU A 340 19.65 -16.14 -18.24
CA GLU A 340 19.30 -17.56 -18.40
C GLU A 340 18.87 -18.23 -17.09
N ASP A 341 19.42 -17.79 -15.96
CA ASP A 341 19.16 -18.34 -14.62
C ASP A 341 18.08 -17.58 -13.82
N GLY A 342 17.58 -16.45 -14.32
CA GLY A 342 16.55 -15.63 -13.67
C GLY A 342 16.75 -14.14 -13.91
N ASN A 343 16.01 -13.32 -13.17
CA ASN A 343 16.13 -11.87 -13.19
C ASN A 343 17.23 -11.43 -12.21
N HIS A 344 18.11 -10.54 -12.64
CA HIS A 344 19.21 -10.02 -11.81
C HIS A 344 19.03 -8.53 -11.61
N VAL A 345 19.15 -8.07 -10.37
CA VAL A 345 19.08 -6.64 -10.08
C VAL A 345 20.12 -6.26 -9.03
N HIS A 346 20.70 -5.09 -9.21
CA HIS A 346 21.63 -4.50 -8.26
C HIS A 346 21.01 -3.24 -7.64
N TYR A 347 21.00 -3.14 -6.31
CA TYR A 347 20.52 -1.96 -5.60
C TYR A 347 21.42 -1.59 -4.40
N PRO A 348 22.09 -0.42 -4.41
CA PRO A 348 22.87 0.02 -3.26
C PRO A 348 21.99 0.61 -2.15
N PHE A 349 22.35 0.35 -0.89
CA PHE A 349 21.79 1.06 0.26
C PHE A 349 22.83 2.01 0.84
N VAL A 350 22.44 3.26 1.06
CA VAL A 350 23.31 4.29 1.63
C VAL A 350 22.69 4.75 2.94
N LEU A 351 23.38 4.55 4.06
CA LEU A 351 22.89 4.90 5.39
C LEU A 351 23.45 6.24 5.85
N ASP A 352 22.57 7.13 6.30
CA ASP A 352 22.95 8.34 7.04
C ASP A 352 23.49 7.96 8.42
N LYS A 353 24.46 8.72 8.95
CA LYS A 353 24.92 8.54 10.34
C LYS A 353 23.84 8.96 11.32
N GLU A 354 23.76 8.24 12.44
CA GLU A 354 22.92 8.63 13.57
C GLU A 354 23.83 9.35 14.58
N ASP A 355 23.46 10.57 14.97
CA ASP A 355 24.24 11.45 15.86
C ASP A 355 24.32 10.94 17.31
#